data_AF-A0A9E2JNF3-F1
#
_entry.id   AF-A0A9E2JNF3-F1
#
_cell.length_a   1.000
_cell.length_b   1.000
_cell.length_c   1.000
_cell.angle_alpha   90.00
_cell.angle_beta   90.00
_cell.angle_gamma   90.00
#
_symmetry.space_group_name_H-M   'P 1'
#
loop_
_entity.id
_entity.type
_entity.pdbx_description
1 polymer ?
#
loop_
_entity_poly.entity_id
_entity_poly.type
_entity_poly.pdbx_seq_one_letter_code
_entity_poly.pdbx_strand_id
1 'polypeptide(L)'
;MTLTDTSAPIIGNDARLTPGSLILTDFTHSMTASGVPGDGGTIANIAWEEAAALLGSGSQSSLASTFINTFPGAPYGAFQRTANGALFGAVSTTDQGGYAARIEGAAAIMAYLAANTTREMACFIWADVERVSSSTGNLYTTGIGNGAGFSTSRLMIGGLENSLGTERKAISASGWSGSPNANASLNAIYEAAWGNIPPYNSLNSNVGQSFILYQYHLIDVAASGKTFAELDAADEAAYAAFFAEGGRGYGDSRTLDLTQYP
;
A
#
# COMPACT_ATOMS: atom_id res chain seq x y z
N MET A 1 14.07 27.14 -25.35
CA MET A 1 14.45 25.91 -26.07
C MET A 1 13.44 24.86 -25.65
N THR A 2 12.45 24.59 -26.49
CA THR A 2 11.39 23.63 -26.20
C THR A 2 11.84 22.30 -26.78
N LEU A 3 12.11 21.31 -25.92
CA LEU A 3 12.46 19.97 -26.36
C LEU A 3 11.18 19.30 -26.88
N THR A 4 11.11 19.00 -28.18
CA THR A 4 9.96 18.37 -28.86
C THR A 4 10.21 16.91 -29.20
N ASP A 5 11.29 16.31 -28.68
CA ASP A 5 11.61 14.92 -28.94
C ASP A 5 10.83 14.01 -27.99
N THR A 6 9.69 13.50 -28.46
CA THR A 6 8.86 12.51 -27.75
C THR A 6 9.45 11.09 -27.80
N SER A 7 10.62 10.90 -28.42
CA SER A 7 11.33 9.61 -28.46
C SER A 7 12.43 9.48 -27.40
N ALA A 8 12.74 10.56 -26.69
CA ALA A 8 13.65 10.51 -25.54
C ALA A 8 13.03 9.65 -24.42
N PRO A 9 13.78 8.72 -23.79
CA PRO A 9 13.29 7.99 -22.64
C PRO A 9 12.89 8.97 -21.55
N ILE A 10 11.64 8.92 -21.11
CA ILE A 10 11.21 9.64 -19.91
C ILE A 10 11.94 8.98 -18.75
N ILE A 11 12.93 9.66 -18.18
CA ILE A 11 13.58 9.24 -16.94
C ILE A 11 12.65 9.68 -15.80
N GLY A 12 11.71 8.81 -15.45
CA GLY A 12 10.84 8.99 -14.27
C GLY A 12 11.58 8.68 -12.96
N ASN A 13 10.92 8.93 -11.84
CA ASN A 13 11.47 8.66 -10.51
C ASN A 13 11.72 7.17 -10.25
N ASP A 14 11.02 6.29 -10.97
CA ASP A 14 11.19 4.83 -10.90
C ASP A 14 10.79 4.17 -12.23
N ALA A 15 11.49 3.11 -12.63
CA ALA A 15 11.28 2.43 -13.91
C ALA A 15 9.92 1.68 -14.00
N ARG A 16 9.27 1.44 -12.86
CA ARG A 16 7.93 0.83 -12.78
C ARG A 16 6.81 1.82 -13.11
N LEU A 17 7.08 3.12 -13.08
CA LEU A 17 6.05 4.14 -13.26
C LEU A 17 5.48 4.13 -14.67
N THR A 18 4.19 4.42 -14.75
CA THR A 18 3.42 4.58 -15.98
C THR A 18 2.61 5.86 -15.90
N PRO A 19 2.16 6.45 -17.02
CA PRO A 19 1.31 7.64 -16.99
C PRO A 19 0.02 7.49 -16.16
N GLY A 20 -0.40 6.26 -15.86
CA GLY A 20 -1.56 5.94 -15.02
C GLY A 20 -1.24 5.76 -13.53
N SER A 21 0.02 5.89 -13.11
CA SER A 21 0.42 5.63 -11.72
C SER A 21 -0.13 6.71 -10.79
N LEU A 22 -0.87 6.28 -9.78
CA LEU A 22 -1.47 7.15 -8.76
C LEU A 22 -0.67 7.12 -7.47
N ILE A 23 -0.26 5.93 -7.02
CA ILE A 23 0.52 5.73 -5.80
C ILE A 23 1.61 4.71 -6.10
N LEU A 24 2.86 5.02 -5.75
CA LEU A 24 3.91 4.03 -5.56
C LEU A 24 4.61 4.29 -4.23
N THR A 25 4.35 3.41 -3.27
CA THR A 25 5.01 3.38 -1.97
C THR A 25 6.03 2.24 -2.01
N ASP A 26 7.32 2.57 -2.00
CA ASP A 26 8.41 1.61 -1.89
C ASP A 26 9.40 2.11 -0.85
N PHE A 27 9.43 1.44 0.29
CA PHE A 27 10.26 1.81 1.42
C PHE A 27 11.75 1.56 1.21
N THR A 28 12.14 0.75 0.22
CA THR A 28 13.55 0.56 -0.18
C THR A 28 14.03 1.64 -1.14
N HIS A 29 13.13 2.51 -1.61
CA HIS A 29 13.45 3.59 -2.53
C HIS A 29 14.06 4.80 -1.81
N SER A 30 15.03 5.46 -2.45
CA SER A 30 15.78 6.59 -1.89
C SER A 30 14.93 7.83 -1.57
N MET A 31 13.74 7.95 -2.17
CA MET A 31 12.79 9.03 -1.86
C MET A 31 12.04 8.83 -0.55
N THR A 32 11.98 7.60 -0.03
CA THR A 32 11.31 7.33 1.24
C THR A 32 12.26 7.52 2.42
N ALA A 33 11.72 7.93 3.57
CA ALA A 33 12.52 8.23 4.75
C ALA A 33 13.30 7.00 5.24
N SER A 34 14.50 7.23 5.78
CA SER A 34 15.41 6.16 6.24
C SER A 34 14.99 5.50 7.57
N GLY A 35 13.93 5.99 8.21
CA GLY A 35 13.42 5.48 9.49
C GLY A 35 11.96 5.05 9.40
N VAL A 36 11.46 4.43 10.47
CA VAL A 36 10.03 4.21 10.63
C VAL A 36 9.34 5.57 10.75
N PRO A 37 8.34 5.90 9.91
CA PRO A 37 7.57 7.13 10.08
C PRO A 37 6.92 7.19 11.47
N GLY A 38 6.88 8.38 12.08
CA GLY A 38 6.09 8.59 13.29
C GLY A 38 4.59 8.55 13.00
N ASP A 39 3.76 8.50 14.05
CA ASP A 39 2.31 8.67 13.90
C ASP A 39 1.98 10.04 13.29
N GLY A 40 1.14 10.05 12.25
CA GLY A 40 0.88 11.22 11.41
C GLY A 40 2.02 11.60 10.46
N GLY A 41 3.08 10.78 10.38
CA GLY A 41 4.24 11.03 9.54
C GLY A 41 3.96 10.82 8.06
N THR A 42 4.58 11.62 7.20
CA THR A 42 4.42 11.53 5.74
C THR A 42 5.30 10.44 5.14
N ILE A 43 4.75 9.69 4.19
CA ILE A 43 5.46 8.73 3.33
C ILE A 43 5.42 9.28 1.91
N ALA A 44 6.60 9.43 1.30
CA ALA A 44 6.69 9.93 -0.06
C ALA A 44 6.01 8.96 -1.06
N ASN A 45 5.08 9.48 -1.85
CA ASN A 45 4.57 8.80 -3.03
C ASN A 45 5.56 9.01 -4.17
N ILE A 46 6.16 7.92 -4.66
CA ILE A 46 7.16 7.97 -5.75
C ILE A 46 6.49 8.35 -7.08
N ALA A 47 5.21 8.01 -7.24
CA ALA A 47 4.39 8.32 -8.42
C ALA A 47 3.74 9.72 -8.38
N TRP A 48 4.22 10.64 -7.54
CA TRP A 48 3.54 11.92 -7.31
C TRP A 48 3.47 12.80 -8.58
N GLU A 49 4.43 12.70 -9.50
CA GLU A 49 4.43 13.48 -10.74
C GLU A 49 3.39 12.94 -11.73
N GLU A 50 3.32 11.62 -11.88
CA GLU A 50 2.30 10.93 -12.68
C GLU A 50 0.90 11.20 -12.11
N ALA A 51 0.75 11.09 -10.79
CA ALA A 51 -0.50 11.41 -10.11
C ALA A 51 -0.88 12.89 -10.29
N ALA A 52 0.05 13.83 -10.10
CA ALA A 52 -0.22 15.25 -10.30
C ALA A 52 -0.66 15.57 -11.73
N ALA A 53 -0.06 14.91 -12.73
CA ALA A 53 -0.46 15.04 -14.13
C ALA A 53 -1.89 14.54 -14.38
N LEU A 54 -2.28 13.40 -13.79
CA LEU A 54 -3.64 12.86 -13.89
C LEU A 54 -4.69 13.72 -13.16
N LEU A 55 -4.33 14.23 -11.98
CA LEU A 55 -5.20 15.06 -11.15
C LEU A 55 -5.26 16.51 -11.65
N GLY A 56 -4.35 16.92 -12.53
CA GLY A 56 -4.19 18.29 -13.01
C GLY A 56 -3.61 19.26 -11.96
N SER A 57 -3.23 18.76 -10.78
CA SER A 57 -2.62 19.51 -9.69
C SER A 57 -2.01 18.58 -8.64
N GLY A 58 -1.11 19.10 -7.83
CA GLY A 58 -0.50 18.39 -6.70
C GLY A 58 1.00 18.67 -6.59
N SER A 59 1.54 18.37 -5.43
CA SER A 59 2.98 18.38 -5.14
C SER A 59 3.36 17.09 -4.43
N GLN A 60 4.66 16.81 -4.33
CA GLN A 60 5.17 15.69 -3.55
C GLN A 60 4.60 15.65 -2.13
N SER A 61 4.41 16.80 -1.48
CA SER A 61 3.85 16.88 -0.13
C SER A 61 2.33 16.69 -0.08
N SER A 62 1.58 17.20 -1.07
CA SER A 62 0.11 17.09 -1.06
C SER A 62 -0.39 15.72 -1.53
N LEU A 63 0.46 14.96 -2.22
CA LEU A 63 0.19 13.61 -2.73
C LEU A 63 0.94 12.52 -1.96
N ALA A 64 1.57 12.88 -0.84
CA ALA A 64 2.19 11.94 0.08
C ALA A 64 1.13 11.16 0.85
N SER A 65 1.47 9.90 1.16
CA SER A 65 0.67 9.06 2.05
C SER A 65 0.99 9.40 3.51
N THR A 66 0.13 9.01 4.43
CA THR A 66 0.30 9.26 5.87
C THR A 66 0.39 7.93 6.61
N PHE A 67 1.37 7.79 7.48
CA PHE A 67 1.46 6.67 8.40
C PHE A 67 0.67 6.99 9.66
N ILE A 68 -0.32 6.16 9.97
CA ILE A 68 -1.06 6.22 11.23
C ILE A 68 -0.65 5.02 12.06
N ASN A 69 -0.21 5.25 13.29
CA ASN A 69 0.24 4.20 14.19
C ASN A 69 -0.20 4.48 15.62
N THR A 70 -1.16 3.69 16.10
CA THR A 70 -1.66 3.81 17.47
C THR A 70 -1.05 2.80 18.42
N PHE A 71 -0.15 1.91 17.96
CA PHE A 71 0.51 0.96 18.84
C PHE A 71 1.44 1.68 19.83
N PRO A 72 1.30 1.44 21.14
CA PRO A 72 2.19 2.02 22.15
C PRO A 72 3.50 1.21 22.31
N GLY A 73 3.71 0.15 21.52
CA GLY A 73 4.81 -0.80 21.66
C GLY A 73 4.34 -2.18 22.13
N ALA A 74 5.28 -2.97 22.65
CA ALA A 74 4.99 -4.29 23.23
C ALA A 74 3.99 -4.18 24.40
N PRO A 75 3.05 -5.14 24.56
CA PRO A 75 2.93 -6.38 23.78
C PRO A 75 2.13 -6.24 22.46
N TYR A 76 1.63 -5.06 22.13
CA TYR A 76 0.58 -4.89 21.12
C TYR A 76 1.10 -4.88 19.69
N GLY A 77 2.16 -4.11 19.44
CA GLY A 77 2.76 -4.02 18.12
C GLY A 77 3.92 -3.03 18.08
N ALA A 78 4.76 -3.16 17.07
CA ALA A 78 5.89 -2.26 16.84
C ALA A 78 6.35 -2.34 15.38
N PHE A 79 7.17 -1.37 15.00
CA PHE A 79 7.69 -1.25 13.65
C PHE A 79 9.19 -1.14 13.64
N GLN A 80 9.82 -1.67 12.59
CA GLN A 80 11.20 -1.39 12.27
C GLN A 80 11.41 -1.28 10.76
N ARG A 81 12.57 -0.76 10.37
CA ARG A 81 13.10 -0.96 9.03
C ARG A 81 13.79 -2.31 8.98
N THR A 82 13.68 -3.02 7.88
CA THR A 82 14.50 -4.21 7.62
C THR A 82 15.94 -3.80 7.28
N ALA A 83 16.85 -4.76 7.13
CA ALA A 83 18.23 -4.51 6.73
C ALA A 83 18.32 -3.78 5.37
N ASN A 84 17.41 -4.10 4.44
CA ASN A 84 17.33 -3.45 3.13
C ASN A 84 16.34 -2.27 3.11
N GLY A 85 15.81 -1.88 4.26
CA GLY A 85 15.01 -0.67 4.42
C GLY A 85 13.52 -0.84 4.13
N ALA A 86 12.97 -2.03 3.97
CA ALA A 86 11.52 -2.22 3.92
C ALA A 86 10.86 -1.94 5.28
N LEU A 87 9.53 -1.74 5.33
CA LEU A 87 8.83 -1.50 6.59
C LEU A 87 8.30 -2.83 7.16
N PHE A 88 8.83 -3.26 8.31
CA PHE A 88 8.32 -4.40 9.05
C PHE A 88 7.38 -3.94 10.16
N GLY A 89 6.17 -4.49 10.20
CA GLY A 89 5.25 -4.34 11.34
C GLY A 89 5.04 -5.68 12.06
N ALA A 90 5.38 -5.70 13.35
CA ALA A 90 5.03 -6.77 14.26
C ALA A 90 3.72 -6.43 14.97
N VAL A 91 2.83 -7.41 15.06
CA VAL A 91 1.50 -7.25 15.66
C VAL A 91 1.18 -8.44 16.54
N SER A 92 0.63 -8.19 17.72
CA SER A 92 0.15 -9.24 18.63
C SER A 92 -0.75 -10.27 17.95
N THR A 93 -0.56 -11.54 18.32
CA THR A 93 -1.38 -12.69 17.92
C THR A 93 -2.33 -13.15 19.02
N THR A 94 -2.39 -12.45 20.15
CA THR A 94 -3.33 -12.73 21.26
C THR A 94 -4.24 -11.57 21.60
N ASP A 95 -3.70 -10.34 21.74
CA ASP A 95 -4.47 -9.12 21.99
C ASP A 95 -3.74 -7.84 21.55
N GLN A 96 -4.34 -7.13 20.61
CA GLN A 96 -3.87 -5.82 20.13
C GLN A 96 -4.43 -4.65 20.93
N GLY A 97 -5.34 -4.87 21.89
CA GLY A 97 -5.90 -3.80 22.72
C GLY A 97 -6.69 -2.73 21.95
N GLY A 98 -7.14 -3.05 20.73
CA GLY A 98 -7.78 -2.11 19.81
C GLY A 98 -6.81 -1.16 19.10
N TYR A 99 -5.50 -1.34 19.26
CA TYR A 99 -4.48 -0.59 18.51
C TYR A 99 -4.32 -1.14 17.10
N ALA A 100 -3.91 -0.27 16.17
CA ALA A 100 -3.68 -0.61 14.78
C ALA A 100 -2.70 0.38 14.16
N ALA A 101 -2.14 0.00 13.02
CA ALA A 101 -1.36 0.90 12.19
C ALA A 101 -1.69 0.69 10.72
N ARG A 102 -1.56 1.74 9.92
CA ARG A 102 -1.90 1.73 8.51
C ARG A 102 -1.22 2.86 7.75
N ILE A 103 -1.14 2.68 6.44
CA ILE A 103 -0.71 3.71 5.51
C ILE A 103 -1.95 4.21 4.77
N GLU A 104 -2.25 5.49 4.91
CA GLU A 104 -3.38 6.15 4.27
C GLU A 104 -2.91 6.95 3.05
N GLY A 105 -3.47 6.62 1.88
CA GLY A 105 -3.19 7.34 0.64
C GLY A 105 -3.76 8.77 0.67
N ALA A 106 -3.16 9.67 -0.12
CA ALA A 106 -3.54 11.08 -0.14
C ALA A 106 -5.02 11.31 -0.50
N ALA A 107 -5.67 12.23 0.22
CA ALA A 107 -7.09 12.56 0.01
C ALA A 107 -7.41 13.03 -1.41
N ALA A 108 -6.48 13.70 -2.09
CA ALA A 108 -6.65 14.13 -3.47
C ALA A 108 -6.72 12.94 -4.45
N ILE A 109 -5.95 11.87 -4.20
CA ILE A 109 -5.99 10.64 -4.99
C ILE A 109 -7.30 9.90 -4.72
N MET A 110 -7.75 9.85 -3.47
CA MET A 110 -9.07 9.29 -3.14
C MET A 110 -10.20 10.06 -3.86
N ALA A 111 -10.13 11.39 -3.91
CA ALA A 111 -11.11 12.20 -4.65
C ALA A 111 -11.12 11.87 -6.14
N TYR A 112 -9.95 11.66 -6.75
CA TYR A 112 -9.84 11.19 -8.13
C TYR A 112 -10.55 9.85 -8.35
N LEU A 113 -10.30 8.86 -7.48
CA LEU A 113 -10.93 7.53 -7.57
C LEU A 113 -12.45 7.59 -7.38
N ALA A 114 -12.92 8.45 -6.48
CA ALA A 114 -14.36 8.66 -6.24
C ALA A 114 -15.06 9.38 -7.41
N ALA A 115 -14.34 10.19 -8.19
CA ALA A 115 -14.86 10.84 -9.39
C ALA A 115 -14.83 9.94 -10.64
N ASN A 116 -13.96 8.91 -10.64
CA ASN A 116 -13.74 8.02 -11.79
C ASN A 116 -14.25 6.60 -11.52
N THR A 117 -15.52 6.48 -11.10
CA THR A 117 -16.09 5.24 -10.56
C THR A 117 -16.23 4.08 -11.53
N THR A 118 -16.06 4.31 -12.83
CA THR A 118 -16.16 3.30 -13.89
C THR A 118 -14.80 2.81 -14.40
N ARG A 119 -13.70 3.42 -13.95
CA ARG A 119 -12.36 3.04 -14.40
C ARG A 119 -11.89 1.76 -13.72
N GLU A 120 -11.07 1.01 -14.45
CA GLU A 120 -10.38 -0.17 -13.92
C GLU A 120 -9.08 0.27 -13.25
N MET A 121 -8.90 -0.11 -11.98
CA MET A 121 -7.65 0.09 -11.26
C MET A 121 -6.88 -1.24 -11.18
N ALA A 122 -5.56 -1.15 -11.30
CA ALA A 122 -4.63 -2.20 -10.93
C ALA A 122 -3.93 -1.84 -9.62
N CYS A 123 -3.81 -2.80 -8.71
CA CYS A 123 -3.05 -2.66 -7.49
C CYS A 123 -2.09 -3.83 -7.32
N PHE A 124 -0.82 -3.52 -7.07
CA PHE A 124 0.24 -4.49 -6.82
C PHE A 124 0.85 -4.32 -5.44
N ILE A 125 0.98 -5.42 -4.70
CA ILE A 125 1.55 -5.43 -3.35
C ILE A 125 2.64 -6.47 -3.28
N TRP A 126 3.79 -6.08 -2.75
CA TRP A 126 4.91 -6.98 -2.48
C TRP A 126 5.17 -6.99 -0.98
N ALA A 127 5.10 -8.18 -0.39
CA ALA A 127 5.23 -8.35 1.05
C ALA A 127 5.99 -9.63 1.41
N ASP A 128 6.41 -9.74 2.67
CA ASP A 128 6.87 -10.99 3.27
C ASP A 128 6.18 -11.20 4.61
N VAL A 129 5.41 -12.29 4.72
CA VAL A 129 4.66 -12.62 5.93
C VAL A 129 5.58 -13.36 6.91
N GLU A 130 5.92 -12.66 7.98
CA GLU A 130 6.81 -13.14 9.04
C GLU A 130 6.07 -13.89 10.15
N ARG A 131 4.77 -13.61 10.30
CA ARG A 131 3.88 -14.35 11.21
C ARG A 131 2.44 -14.30 10.73
N VAL A 132 1.86 -15.49 10.64
CA VAL A 132 0.44 -15.68 10.33
C VAL A 132 -0.45 -15.19 11.47
N SER A 133 -1.65 -14.74 11.13
CA SER A 133 -2.65 -14.39 12.13
C SER A 133 -3.25 -15.65 12.74
N SER A 134 -3.57 -15.58 14.04
CA SER A 134 -4.35 -16.59 14.76
C SER A 134 -5.88 -16.44 14.53
N SER A 135 -6.32 -15.39 13.82
CA SER A 135 -7.74 -15.20 13.48
C SER A 135 -8.17 -16.13 12.35
N THR A 136 -9.38 -16.66 12.47
CA THR A 136 -10.09 -17.37 11.39
C THR A 136 -11.00 -16.45 10.55
N GLY A 137 -11.00 -15.14 10.84
CA GLY A 137 -11.84 -14.14 10.16
C GLY A 137 -11.20 -13.51 8.92
N ASN A 138 -11.93 -12.60 8.27
CA ASN A 138 -11.45 -11.87 7.09
C ASN A 138 -10.34 -10.88 7.48
N LEU A 139 -9.10 -11.18 7.13
CA LEU A 139 -7.98 -10.26 7.29
C LEU A 139 -7.80 -9.48 5.99
N TYR A 140 -8.01 -8.19 6.07
CA TYR A 140 -7.71 -7.28 4.98
C TYR A 140 -6.47 -6.49 5.33
N THR A 141 -5.53 -6.44 4.41
CA THR A 141 -4.29 -5.68 4.56
C THR A 141 -4.34 -4.42 3.72
N THR A 142 -5.22 -4.36 2.72
CA THR A 142 -5.41 -3.18 1.87
C THR A 142 -6.88 -2.98 1.50
N GLY A 143 -7.25 -1.75 1.16
CA GLY A 143 -8.52 -1.50 0.52
C GLY A 143 -8.71 -0.04 0.12
N ILE A 144 -9.64 0.19 -0.80
CA ILE A 144 -10.09 1.50 -1.20
C ILE A 144 -11.62 1.52 -1.11
N GLY A 145 -12.17 2.44 -0.33
CA GLY A 145 -13.60 2.40 -0.06
C GLY A 145 -14.12 3.51 0.85
N ASN A 146 -15.41 3.40 1.16
CA ASN A 146 -16.04 4.19 2.21
C ASN A 146 -15.49 3.73 3.56
N GLY A 147 -14.77 4.61 4.25
CA GLY A 147 -14.18 4.40 5.56
C GLY A 147 -15.19 4.17 6.69
N ALA A 148 -16.51 4.21 6.42
CA ALA A 148 -17.59 3.79 7.33
C ALA A 148 -18.28 2.47 6.91
N GLY A 149 -17.99 1.94 5.72
CA GLY A 149 -18.80 0.90 5.07
C GLY A 149 -18.06 0.09 4.01
N PHE A 150 -16.80 -0.27 4.28
CA PHE A 150 -15.94 -1.02 3.34
C PHE A 150 -16.59 -2.32 2.81
N SER A 151 -17.45 -2.96 3.59
CA SER A 151 -18.16 -4.20 3.21
C SER A 151 -19.20 -4.01 2.11
N THR A 152 -19.75 -2.81 1.93
CA THR A 152 -20.87 -2.54 1.02
C THR A 152 -20.58 -1.42 0.02
N SER A 153 -19.57 -0.60 0.26
CA SER A 153 -19.22 0.57 -0.57
C SER A 153 -17.71 0.67 -0.71
N ARG A 154 -17.17 0.02 -1.76
CA ARG A 154 -15.73 -0.08 -2.00
C ARG A 154 -15.40 -0.17 -3.47
N LEU A 155 -14.18 0.23 -3.81
CA LEU A 155 -13.55 -0.08 -5.08
C LEU A 155 -12.81 -1.42 -4.98
N MET A 156 -11.99 -1.60 -3.96
CA MET A 156 -11.18 -2.81 -3.79
C MET A 156 -10.97 -3.16 -2.32
N ILE A 157 -10.76 -4.44 -2.07
CA ILE A 157 -10.25 -4.99 -0.81
C ILE A 157 -9.26 -6.09 -1.20
N GLY A 158 -8.14 -6.16 -0.50
CA GLY A 158 -7.15 -7.22 -0.65
C GLY A 158 -6.62 -7.70 0.70
N GLY A 159 -6.10 -8.92 0.71
CA GLY A 159 -5.44 -9.52 1.86
C GLY A 159 -4.17 -10.23 1.40
N LEU A 160 -3.18 -10.26 2.29
CA LEU A 160 -2.02 -11.14 2.18
C LEU A 160 -2.44 -12.58 2.46
N GLU A 161 -1.77 -13.58 1.88
CA GLU A 161 -2.03 -14.97 2.23
C GLU A 161 -1.72 -15.20 3.71
N ASN A 162 -2.54 -15.99 4.41
CA ASN A 162 -2.24 -16.36 5.80
C ASN A 162 -1.22 -17.51 5.87
N SER A 163 -0.09 -17.34 5.18
CA SER A 163 1.05 -18.25 5.09
C SER A 163 2.35 -17.48 5.16
N LEU A 164 3.42 -18.09 5.68
CA LEU A 164 4.73 -17.44 5.77
C LEU A 164 5.39 -17.27 4.40
N GLY A 165 6.19 -16.23 4.27
CA GLY A 165 7.10 -15.99 3.15
C GLY A 165 6.72 -14.83 2.24
N THR A 166 7.61 -14.58 1.27
CA THR A 166 7.46 -13.53 0.27
C THR A 166 6.29 -13.81 -0.67
N GLU A 167 5.48 -12.80 -0.92
CA GLU A 167 4.40 -12.88 -1.89
C GLU A 167 4.19 -11.60 -2.69
N ARG A 168 3.59 -11.81 -3.86
CA ARG A 168 3.11 -10.78 -4.77
C ARG A 168 1.59 -10.90 -4.89
N LYS A 169 0.89 -9.80 -4.67
CA LYS A 169 -0.56 -9.69 -4.94
C LYS A 169 -0.80 -8.75 -6.11
N ALA A 170 -1.55 -9.22 -7.08
CA ALA A 170 -2.08 -8.43 -8.18
C ALA A 170 -3.61 -8.39 -8.08
N ILE A 171 -4.17 -7.19 -8.05
CA ILE A 171 -5.60 -6.97 -7.89
C ILE A 171 -6.07 -6.07 -9.03
N SER A 172 -7.06 -6.53 -9.79
CA SER A 172 -7.85 -5.66 -10.68
C SER A 172 -9.20 -5.35 -10.03
N ALA A 173 -9.62 -4.09 -10.11
CA ALA A 173 -10.95 -3.66 -9.67
C ALA A 173 -11.60 -2.78 -10.74
N SER A 174 -12.65 -3.31 -11.37
CA SER A 174 -13.43 -2.63 -12.41
C SER A 174 -14.65 -1.95 -11.78
N GLY A 175 -14.45 -0.74 -11.26
CA GLY A 175 -15.50 0.10 -10.69
C GLY A 175 -15.98 -0.30 -9.29
N TRP A 176 -16.78 0.60 -8.71
CA TRP A 176 -17.20 0.49 -7.30
C TRP A 176 -18.31 -0.55 -7.11
N SER A 177 -18.15 -1.40 -6.10
CA SER A 177 -19.28 -2.06 -5.44
C SER A 177 -19.98 -1.02 -4.58
N GLY A 178 -21.25 -0.73 -4.89
CA GLY A 178 -21.98 0.38 -4.28
C GLY A 178 -21.54 1.73 -4.86
N SER A 179 -21.31 2.72 -4.00
CA SER A 179 -20.83 4.05 -4.42
C SER A 179 -19.88 4.63 -3.39
N PRO A 180 -18.91 5.46 -3.80
CA PRO A 180 -18.09 6.21 -2.85
C PRO A 180 -19.00 7.09 -1.98
N ASN A 181 -18.54 7.40 -0.77
CA ASN A 181 -19.26 8.32 0.10
C ASN A 181 -19.30 9.71 -0.55
N ALA A 182 -20.47 10.34 -0.57
CA ALA A 182 -20.64 11.69 -1.09
C ALA A 182 -19.81 12.72 -0.32
N ASN A 183 -19.56 12.48 0.97
CA ASN A 183 -18.54 13.22 1.72
C ASN A 183 -17.18 12.58 1.46
N ALA A 184 -16.34 13.25 0.68
CA ALA A 184 -15.02 12.75 0.27
C ALA A 184 -14.11 12.41 1.46
N SER A 185 -14.22 13.12 2.59
CA SER A 185 -13.44 12.86 3.81
C SER A 185 -13.76 11.53 4.50
N LEU A 186 -14.87 10.89 4.12
CA LEU A 186 -15.27 9.58 4.62
C LEU A 186 -14.83 8.43 3.70
N ASN A 187 -14.07 8.71 2.63
CA ASN A 187 -13.45 7.69 1.82
C ASN A 187 -11.97 7.56 2.20
N ALA A 188 -11.42 6.35 2.08
CA ALA A 188 -10.04 6.06 2.43
C ALA A 188 -9.38 5.11 1.43
N ILE A 189 -8.07 5.32 1.24
CA ILE A 189 -7.13 4.38 0.62
C ILE A 189 -6.28 3.83 1.76
N TYR A 190 -6.40 2.55 2.07
CA TYR A 190 -5.50 1.83 2.96
C TYR A 190 -4.51 1.03 2.13
N GLU A 191 -3.29 1.51 2.00
CA GLU A 191 -2.24 0.87 1.20
C GLU A 191 -1.77 -0.42 1.87
N ALA A 192 -1.53 -0.34 3.18
CA ALA A 192 -1.22 -1.47 4.04
C ALA A 192 -1.78 -1.22 5.44
N ALA A 193 -2.19 -2.28 6.13
CA ALA A 193 -2.68 -2.24 7.50
C ALA A 193 -2.13 -3.40 8.33
N TRP A 194 -1.72 -3.07 9.54
CA TRP A 194 -1.27 -3.97 10.60
C TRP A 194 -2.27 -3.89 11.74
N GLY A 195 -2.98 -4.99 12.00
CA GLY A 195 -4.13 -5.01 12.90
C GLY A 195 -5.44 -4.68 12.19
N ASN A 196 -6.42 -4.15 12.93
CA ASN A 196 -7.77 -3.93 12.40
C ASN A 196 -7.86 -2.72 11.46
N ILE A 197 -8.60 -2.85 10.35
CA ILE A 197 -8.98 -1.75 9.46
C ILE A 197 -10.36 -1.19 9.91
N PRO A 198 -10.46 0.07 10.38
CA PRO A 198 -11.75 0.66 10.73
C PRO A 198 -12.67 0.84 9.52
N PRO A 199 -14.01 0.65 9.68
CA PRO A 199 -14.78 0.29 10.86
C PRO A 199 -15.51 -1.02 10.58
N TYR A 200 -14.74 -2.09 10.40
CA TYR A 200 -15.35 -3.39 10.31
C TYR A 200 -15.67 -3.84 11.74
N ASN A 201 -16.85 -3.45 12.22
CA ASN A 201 -17.32 -3.63 13.62
C ASN A 201 -17.47 -5.09 14.07
N SER A 202 -17.12 -6.07 13.22
CA SER A 202 -17.19 -7.51 13.48
C SER A 202 -15.87 -8.24 13.28
N LEU A 203 -14.76 -7.54 13.00
CA LEU A 203 -13.46 -8.20 12.91
C LEU A 203 -12.91 -8.43 14.32
N ASN A 204 -12.26 -9.59 14.50
CA ASN A 204 -11.43 -9.85 15.67
C ASN A 204 -10.35 -8.77 15.73
N SER A 205 -10.60 -7.72 16.50
CA SER A 205 -9.75 -6.53 16.66
C SER A 205 -8.42 -6.81 17.34
N ASN A 206 -8.12 -8.08 17.62
CA ASN A 206 -7.16 -8.47 18.64
C ASN A 206 -5.99 -9.28 18.09
N VAL A 207 -6.03 -9.76 16.83
CA VAL A 207 -4.95 -10.61 16.27
C VAL A 207 -4.78 -10.38 14.76
N GLY A 208 -3.53 -10.31 14.27
CA GLY A 208 -3.21 -9.89 12.91
C GLY A 208 -1.89 -10.46 12.43
N GLN A 209 -1.64 -10.37 11.13
CA GLN A 209 -0.38 -10.81 10.54
C GLN A 209 0.74 -9.82 10.90
N SER A 210 1.94 -10.35 11.13
CA SER A 210 3.17 -9.55 11.11
C SER A 210 3.82 -9.74 9.75
N PHE A 211 4.10 -8.65 9.05
CA PHE A 211 4.63 -8.71 7.69
C PHE A 211 5.49 -7.50 7.37
N ILE A 212 6.39 -7.71 6.42
CA ILE A 212 7.22 -6.69 5.79
C ILE A 212 6.47 -6.18 4.56
N LEU A 213 6.30 -4.87 4.44
CA LEU A 213 5.83 -4.23 3.22
C LEU A 213 7.02 -3.68 2.43
N TYR A 214 7.20 -4.19 1.21
CA TYR A 214 8.18 -3.66 0.26
C TYR A 214 7.54 -2.64 -0.66
N GLN A 215 6.40 -2.98 -1.26
CA GLN A 215 5.74 -2.15 -2.27
C GLN A 215 4.22 -2.13 -2.11
N TYR A 216 3.61 -0.96 -2.35
CA TYR A 216 2.23 -0.79 -2.79
C TYR A 216 2.21 0.09 -4.07
N HIS A 217 1.59 -0.37 -5.15
CA HIS A 217 1.47 0.37 -6.42
C HIS A 217 0.03 0.37 -6.91
N LEU A 218 -0.59 1.56 -6.98
CA LEU A 218 -1.93 1.76 -7.53
C LEU A 218 -1.85 2.48 -8.87
N ILE A 219 -2.53 1.94 -9.88
CA ILE A 219 -2.49 2.41 -11.26
C ILE A 219 -3.91 2.47 -11.82
N ASP A 220 -4.25 3.59 -12.46
CA ASP A 220 -5.40 3.68 -13.36
C ASP A 220 -5.04 3.01 -14.70
N VAL A 221 -5.67 1.87 -14.98
CA VAL A 221 -5.33 1.00 -16.13
C VAL A 221 -5.50 1.77 -17.44
N ALA A 222 -6.64 2.42 -17.63
CA ALA A 222 -6.93 3.17 -18.85
C ALA A 222 -5.94 4.34 -19.05
N ALA A 223 -5.61 5.06 -17.98
CA ALA A 223 -4.67 6.18 -18.05
C ALA A 223 -3.21 5.74 -18.27
N SER A 224 -2.86 4.50 -17.91
CA SER A 224 -1.52 3.96 -18.15
C SER A 224 -1.22 3.66 -19.62
N GLY A 225 -2.26 3.58 -20.47
CA GLY A 225 -2.14 3.14 -21.85
C GLY A 225 -1.84 1.65 -22.01
N LYS A 226 -1.97 0.87 -20.93
CA LYS A 226 -1.76 -0.58 -20.88
C LYS A 226 -3.03 -1.29 -20.43
N THR A 227 -3.13 -2.57 -20.76
CA THR A 227 -4.09 -3.50 -20.17
C THR A 227 -3.63 -3.95 -18.78
N PHE A 228 -4.55 -4.44 -17.95
CA PHE A 228 -4.20 -5.05 -16.67
C PHE A 228 -3.16 -6.16 -16.83
N ALA A 229 -3.32 -7.03 -17.84
CA ALA A 229 -2.39 -8.14 -18.08
C ALA A 229 -0.96 -7.67 -18.41
N GLU A 230 -0.81 -6.56 -19.14
CA GLU A 230 0.51 -5.98 -19.43
C GLU A 230 1.14 -5.33 -18.20
N LEU A 231 0.33 -4.70 -17.34
CA LEU A 231 0.79 -4.17 -16.05
C LEU A 231 1.20 -5.31 -15.11
N ASP A 232 0.40 -6.37 -15.05
CA ASP A 232 0.64 -7.56 -14.23
C ASP A 232 1.94 -8.26 -14.61
N ALA A 233 2.16 -8.49 -15.91
CA ALA A 233 3.41 -9.08 -16.40
C ALA A 233 4.64 -8.19 -16.12
N ALA A 234 4.50 -6.86 -16.23
CA ALA A 234 5.59 -5.93 -15.93
C ALA A 234 5.92 -5.90 -14.42
N ASP A 235 4.90 -5.89 -13.56
CA ASP A 235 5.09 -5.95 -12.11
C ASP A 235 5.63 -7.31 -11.66
N GLU A 236 5.20 -8.43 -12.26
CA GLU A 236 5.76 -9.76 -11.99
C GLU A 236 7.26 -9.82 -12.33
N ALA A 237 7.66 -9.27 -13.47
CA ALA A 237 9.08 -9.19 -13.83
C ALA A 237 9.88 -8.32 -12.85
N ALA A 238 9.31 -7.19 -12.40
CA ALA A 238 9.93 -6.32 -11.43
C ALA A 238 10.04 -6.98 -10.05
N TYR A 239 9.02 -7.71 -9.61
CA TYR A 239 9.02 -8.50 -8.37
C TYR A 239 10.11 -9.57 -8.40
N ALA A 240 10.19 -10.34 -9.49
CA ALA A 240 11.20 -11.36 -9.66
C ALA A 240 12.62 -10.76 -9.61
N ALA A 241 12.84 -9.62 -10.28
CA ALA A 241 14.12 -8.92 -10.25
C ALA A 241 14.46 -8.32 -8.86
N PHE A 242 13.45 -7.89 -8.10
CA PHE A 242 13.62 -7.30 -6.78
C PHE A 242 14.18 -8.32 -5.77
N PHE A 243 13.70 -9.57 -5.84
CA PHE A 243 14.11 -10.66 -4.94
C PHE A 243 15.19 -11.59 -5.53
N ALA A 244 15.61 -11.39 -6.79
CA ALA A 244 16.74 -12.11 -7.38
C ALA A 244 18.07 -11.68 -6.74
N GLU A 245 19.12 -12.49 -6.88
CA GLU A 245 20.46 -12.17 -6.39
C GLU A 245 20.92 -10.79 -6.93
N GLY A 246 21.35 -9.90 -6.02
CA GLY A 246 21.71 -8.52 -6.35
C GLY A 246 20.53 -7.53 -6.40
N GLY A 247 19.29 -8.00 -6.26
CA GLY A 247 18.09 -7.17 -6.13
C GLY A 247 17.95 -6.52 -4.75
N ARG A 248 17.13 -5.47 -4.64
CA ARG A 248 16.96 -4.68 -3.40
C ARG A 248 16.35 -5.48 -2.25
N GLY A 249 15.54 -6.51 -2.54
CA GLY A 249 14.94 -7.39 -1.52
C GLY A 249 15.77 -8.64 -1.22
N TYR A 250 16.86 -8.88 -1.95
CA TYR A 250 17.62 -10.10 -1.80
C TYR A 250 18.29 -10.20 -0.43
N GLY A 251 18.03 -11.31 0.27
CA GLY A 251 18.59 -11.56 1.59
C GLY A 251 18.15 -10.57 2.67
N ASP A 252 17.02 -9.88 2.47
CA ASP A 252 16.51 -8.95 3.47
C ASP A 252 16.20 -9.68 4.79
N SER A 253 16.31 -8.95 5.90
CA SER A 253 16.12 -9.52 7.23
C SER A 253 15.62 -8.48 8.22
N ARG A 254 14.95 -8.96 9.27
CA ARG A 254 14.48 -8.14 10.40
C ARG A 254 15.05 -8.63 11.71
N THR A 255 15.15 -7.72 12.68
CA THR A 255 15.74 -7.96 14.01
C THR A 255 14.71 -7.92 15.14
N LEU A 256 13.53 -7.36 14.88
CA LEU A 256 12.45 -7.23 15.85
C LEU A 256 11.99 -8.63 16.27
N ASP A 257 11.99 -8.85 17.58
CA ASP A 257 11.66 -10.13 18.20
C ASP A 257 10.14 -10.28 18.34
N LEU A 258 9.58 -11.18 17.54
CA LEU A 258 8.14 -11.46 17.53
C LEU A 258 7.62 -12.07 18.84
N THR A 259 8.49 -12.67 19.66
CA THR A 259 8.06 -13.25 20.96
C THR A 259 7.61 -12.19 21.97
N GLN A 260 7.98 -10.93 21.76
CA GLN A 260 7.52 -9.79 22.57
C GLN A 260 6.08 -9.38 22.27
N TYR A 261 5.50 -9.90 21.19
CA TYR A 261 4.16 -9.58 20.71
C TYR A 261 3.35 -10.86 20.59
N PRO A 262 2.99 -11.50 21.73
CA PRO A 262 2.30 -12.78 21.74
C PRO A 262 0.93 -12.70 21.08
#